data_AF-A0A409VER8-F1
#
_entry.id   AF-A0A409VER8-F1
#
_cell.length_a   1.000
_cell.length_b   1.000
_cell.length_c   1.000
_cell.angle_alpha   90.00
_cell.angle_beta   90.00
_cell.angle_gamma   90.00
#
_symmetry.space_group_name_H-M   'P 1'
#
loop_
_entity.id
_entity.type
_entity.pdbx_description
1 polymer ?
#
loop_
_entity_poly.entity_id
_entity_poly.type
_entity_poly.pdbx_seq_one_letter_code
_entity_poly.pdbx_strand_id
1 'polypeptide(L)'
;MATSRFEKFDDTIKPEGRTGDVPASQVSLVSAGLLTVVSWAVILFNDPSSAGWFALHPPLQTLAVLLFTYGIITLQPTSQPKTKVAGLLRHQVAVFLLGFPSIVIGTSAISYNKWLRGADHFVTWHGFIGIICMAWIVIQVVLGAGSVWFGGALFGGGMKAKNLWKYHRVSGYLLFPTLLFTIHLGGAWSNWGSKYIIWIVRFVTYTLAPAGVLLGVLARVRTWKMPIF
;
A
#
# COMPACT_ATOMS: atom_id res chain seq x y z
N MET A 1 -27.31 -50.41 22.34
CA MET A 1 -26.14 -50.04 21.51
C MET A 1 -26.57 -48.93 20.56
N ALA A 2 -26.34 -47.68 20.94
CA ALA A 2 -26.58 -46.52 20.06
C ALA A 2 -25.25 -46.22 19.35
N THR A 3 -25.18 -46.49 18.06
CA THR A 3 -24.02 -46.16 17.23
C THR A 3 -24.01 -44.66 16.98
N SER A 4 -22.91 -44.04 17.41
CA SER A 4 -22.60 -42.63 17.19
C SER A 4 -22.57 -42.32 15.70
N ARG A 5 -23.55 -41.53 15.25
CA ARG A 5 -23.53 -40.90 13.94
C ARG A 5 -22.41 -39.87 13.96
N PHE A 6 -21.23 -40.25 13.48
CA PHE A 6 -20.14 -39.33 13.22
C PHE A 6 -20.67 -38.20 12.33
N GLU A 7 -20.64 -36.98 12.88
CA GLU A 7 -20.85 -35.75 12.12
C GLU A 7 -19.81 -35.72 11.00
N LYS A 8 -20.26 -35.89 9.75
CA LYS A 8 -19.47 -35.48 8.60
C LYS A 8 -19.25 -33.98 8.74
N PHE A 9 -18.04 -33.59 9.12
CA PHE A 9 -17.59 -32.22 8.93
C PHE A 9 -17.81 -31.86 7.46
N ASP A 10 -18.52 -30.77 7.24
CA ASP A 10 -18.92 -30.28 5.94
C ASP A 10 -17.68 -29.80 5.16
N ASP A 11 -17.14 -30.65 4.27
CA ASP A 11 -16.01 -30.36 3.37
C ASP A 11 -16.32 -29.22 2.36
N THR A 12 -17.48 -28.54 2.45
CA THR A 12 -17.87 -27.46 1.53
C THR A 12 -17.27 -26.09 1.85
N ILE A 13 -16.68 -25.89 3.04
CA ILE A 13 -16.09 -24.60 3.42
C ILE A 13 -14.70 -24.45 2.78
N LYS A 14 -14.60 -23.63 1.74
CA LYS A 14 -13.31 -23.31 1.12
C LYS A 14 -12.34 -22.72 2.15
N PRO A 15 -11.15 -23.31 2.36
CA PRO A 15 -10.16 -22.77 3.28
C PRO A 15 -9.80 -21.34 2.86
N GLU A 16 -9.66 -20.45 3.84
CA GLU A 16 -9.33 -19.06 3.54
C GLU A 16 -7.86 -18.97 3.08
N GLY A 17 -6.96 -19.44 3.93
CA GLY A 17 -5.51 -19.35 3.73
C GLY A 17 -4.91 -20.50 2.94
N ARG A 18 -3.71 -20.25 2.41
CA ARG A 18 -2.79 -21.28 1.88
C ARG A 18 -1.51 -21.30 2.72
N THR A 19 -0.76 -22.39 2.64
CA THR A 19 0.62 -22.45 3.13
C THR A 19 1.42 -21.27 2.60
N GLY A 20 2.06 -20.53 3.49
CA GLY A 20 2.86 -19.34 3.14
C GLY A 20 2.15 -17.99 3.30
N ASP A 21 0.83 -17.92 3.45
CA ASP A 21 0.14 -16.62 3.57
C ASP A 21 0.55 -15.86 4.84
N VAL A 22 0.71 -16.56 5.97
CA VAL A 22 1.14 -15.97 7.25
C VAL A 22 2.58 -15.43 7.16
N PRO A 23 3.60 -16.22 6.78
CA PRO A 23 4.95 -15.67 6.67
C PRO A 23 5.04 -14.58 5.60
N ALA A 24 4.31 -14.67 4.49
CA ALA A 24 4.25 -13.60 3.49
C ALA A 24 3.64 -12.29 4.06
N SER A 25 2.63 -12.41 4.92
CA SER A 25 2.08 -11.28 5.69
C SER A 25 3.13 -10.63 6.57
N GLN A 26 3.87 -11.45 7.32
CA GLN A 26 4.89 -10.99 8.26
C GLN A 26 6.03 -10.30 7.52
N VAL A 27 6.54 -10.90 6.44
CA VAL A 27 7.56 -10.30 5.58
C VAL A 27 7.09 -8.94 5.06
N SER A 28 5.85 -8.84 4.60
CA SER A 28 5.28 -7.57 4.10
C SER A 28 5.27 -6.49 5.19
N LEU A 29 4.75 -6.82 6.38
CA LEU A 29 4.58 -5.85 7.46
C LEU A 29 5.91 -5.47 8.13
N VAL A 30 6.81 -6.43 8.34
CA VAL A 30 8.15 -6.17 8.89
C VAL A 30 8.95 -5.29 7.93
N SER A 31 8.90 -5.58 6.63
CA SER A 31 9.61 -4.77 5.62
C SER A 31 9.05 -3.35 5.51
N ALA A 32 7.72 -3.18 5.48
CA ALA A 32 7.09 -1.86 5.47
C ALA A 32 7.31 -1.10 6.78
N GLY A 33 7.33 -1.82 7.91
CA GLY A 33 7.64 -1.28 9.23
C GLY A 33 9.07 -0.77 9.31
N LEU A 34 10.05 -1.55 8.84
CA LEU A 34 11.45 -1.14 8.76
C LEU A 34 11.62 0.13 7.92
N LEU A 35 11.01 0.15 6.72
CA LEU A 35 11.00 1.32 5.84
C LEU A 35 10.47 2.57 6.57
N THR A 36 9.37 2.43 7.31
CA THR A 36 8.73 3.53 8.04
C THR A 36 9.61 4.00 9.21
N VAL A 37 10.01 3.10 10.10
CA VAL A 37 10.77 3.43 11.31
C VAL A 37 12.10 4.09 10.97
N VAL A 38 12.83 3.57 9.99
CA VAL A 38 14.12 4.16 9.58
C VAL A 38 13.91 5.54 8.95
N SER A 39 12.90 5.72 8.08
CA SER A 39 12.62 7.03 7.46
C SER A 39 12.27 8.10 8.50
N TRP A 40 11.49 7.72 9.50
CA TRP A 40 11.15 8.60 10.63
C TRP A 40 12.38 8.93 11.47
N ALA A 41 13.16 7.92 11.85
CA ALA A 41 14.37 8.11 12.64
C ALA A 41 15.36 9.05 11.93
N VAL A 42 15.58 8.87 10.63
CA VAL A 42 16.50 9.73 9.86
C VAL A 42 16.02 11.18 9.87
N ILE A 43 14.73 11.47 9.71
CA ILE A 43 14.24 12.85 9.80
C ILE A 43 14.37 13.40 11.22
N LEU A 44 13.93 12.65 12.23
CA LEU A 44 13.88 13.13 13.62
C LEU A 44 15.27 13.36 14.22
N PHE A 45 16.26 12.57 13.82
CA PHE A 45 17.64 12.68 14.32
C PHE A 45 18.56 13.59 13.48
N ASN A 46 18.07 14.17 12.38
CA ASN A 46 18.88 15.04 11.51
C ASN A 46 18.25 16.43 11.32
N ASP A 47 17.97 17.10 12.44
CA ASP A 47 17.43 18.46 12.51
C ASP A 47 16.16 18.67 11.64
N PRO A 48 15.01 18.11 12.06
CA PRO A 48 13.76 18.21 11.31
C PRO A 48 13.29 19.66 11.13
N SER A 49 13.67 20.57 12.04
CA SER A 49 13.34 21.99 11.95
C SER A 49 14.01 22.65 10.74
N SER A 50 15.30 22.36 10.51
CA SER A 50 16.04 22.88 9.34
C SER A 50 15.53 22.33 8.01
N ALA A 51 14.95 21.13 8.00
CA ALA A 51 14.37 20.51 6.81
C ALA A 51 13.03 21.17 6.40
N GLY A 52 12.40 21.95 7.28
CA GLY A 52 11.14 22.64 7.03
C GLY A 52 10.03 21.67 6.60
N TRP A 53 9.26 22.04 5.58
CA TRP A 53 8.15 21.23 5.08
C TRP A 53 8.58 19.89 4.48
N PHE A 54 9.83 19.75 4.04
CA PHE A 54 10.34 18.45 3.58
C PHE A 54 10.36 17.40 4.71
N ALA A 55 10.49 17.81 5.97
CA ALA A 55 10.51 16.88 7.11
C ALA A 55 9.25 16.01 7.18
N LEU A 56 8.11 16.50 6.68
CA LEU A 56 6.86 15.73 6.65
C LEU A 56 6.84 14.67 5.55
N HIS A 57 7.64 14.84 4.49
CA HIS A 57 7.50 14.04 3.28
C HIS A 57 7.92 12.58 3.51
N PRO A 58 9.20 12.21 3.77
CA PRO A 58 9.56 10.80 3.94
C PRO A 58 8.75 10.05 5.01
N PRO A 59 8.46 10.64 6.20
CA PRO A 59 7.65 9.99 7.22
C PRO A 59 6.23 9.66 6.77
N LEU A 60 5.54 10.61 6.13
CA LEU A 60 4.15 10.40 5.70
C LEU A 60 4.03 9.50 4.47
N GLN A 61 5.00 9.54 3.54
CA GLN A 61 5.02 8.63 2.39
C GLN A 61 5.20 7.18 2.83
N THR A 62 6.11 6.93 3.77
CA THR A 62 6.37 5.57 4.27
C THR A 62 5.27 5.07 5.19
N LEU A 63 4.65 5.95 6.00
CA LEU A 63 3.43 5.62 6.74
C LEU A 63 2.30 5.21 5.79
N ALA A 64 2.09 5.96 4.70
CA ALA A 64 1.09 5.60 3.70
C ALA A 64 1.36 4.21 3.10
N VAL A 65 2.61 3.89 2.77
CA VAL A 65 2.96 2.56 2.25
C VAL A 65 2.77 1.45 3.27
N LEU A 66 3.05 1.66 4.55
CA LEU A 66 2.73 0.70 5.61
C LEU A 66 1.22 0.44 5.68
N LEU A 67 0.42 1.51 5.66
CA LEU A 67 -1.05 1.44 5.70
C LEU A 67 -1.63 0.79 4.44
N PHE A 68 -1.09 1.10 3.26
CA PHE A 68 -1.45 0.46 2.00
C PHE A 68 -1.09 -1.02 2.02
N THR A 69 0.11 -1.38 2.50
CA THR A 69 0.53 -2.77 2.67
C THR A 69 -0.47 -3.52 3.55
N TYR A 70 -0.76 -3.00 4.75
CA TYR A 70 -1.74 -3.59 5.67
C TYR A 70 -3.14 -3.71 5.04
N GLY A 71 -3.63 -2.64 4.41
CA GLY A 71 -4.93 -2.63 3.76
C GLY A 71 -5.03 -3.60 2.58
N ILE A 72 -3.97 -3.77 1.78
CA ILE A 72 -3.93 -4.70 0.65
C ILE A 72 -3.92 -6.15 1.16
N ILE A 73 -3.03 -6.46 2.09
CA ILE A 73 -2.85 -7.84 2.53
C ILE A 73 -4.03 -8.35 3.38
N THR A 74 -4.83 -7.48 3.99
CA THR A 74 -6.03 -7.89 4.74
C THR A 74 -7.21 -8.27 3.85
N LEU A 75 -7.16 -7.96 2.55
CA LEU A 75 -8.18 -8.39 1.58
C LEU A 75 -8.05 -9.87 1.20
N GLN A 76 -6.88 -10.49 1.38
CA GLN A 76 -6.62 -11.89 1.04
C GLN A 76 -5.62 -12.54 2.01
N PRO A 77 -5.93 -13.69 2.64
CA PRO A 77 -7.04 -14.56 2.30
C PRO A 77 -8.37 -14.14 2.92
N THR A 78 -9.41 -14.12 2.09
CA THR A 78 -10.82 -14.04 2.50
C THR A 78 -11.65 -14.88 1.52
N SER A 79 -12.40 -15.87 2.01
CA SER A 79 -13.30 -16.69 1.19
C SER A 79 -14.76 -16.53 1.61
N GLN A 80 -14.99 -16.32 2.91
CA GLN A 80 -16.31 -16.23 3.52
C GLN A 80 -16.89 -14.80 3.47
N PRO A 81 -18.23 -14.62 3.45
CA PRO A 81 -18.85 -13.29 3.42
C PRO A 81 -18.42 -12.39 4.59
N LYS A 82 -18.41 -12.93 5.82
CA LYS A 82 -18.03 -12.18 7.03
C LYS A 82 -16.59 -11.66 6.96
N THR A 83 -15.66 -12.50 6.51
CA THR A 83 -14.23 -12.15 6.43
C THR A 83 -13.94 -11.20 5.28
N LYS A 84 -14.68 -11.29 4.16
CA LYS A 84 -14.63 -10.29 3.07
C LYS A 84 -15.08 -8.90 3.52
N VAL A 85 -16.17 -8.81 4.27
CA VAL A 85 -16.65 -7.52 4.81
C VAL A 85 -15.64 -6.95 5.80
N ALA A 86 -15.13 -7.77 6.73
CA ALA A 86 -14.11 -7.34 7.68
C ALA A 86 -12.80 -6.89 6.98
N GLY A 87 -12.36 -7.61 5.95
CA GLY A 87 -11.20 -7.25 5.14
C GLY A 87 -11.39 -5.94 4.39
N LEU A 88 -12.57 -5.72 3.80
CA LEU A 88 -12.91 -4.47 3.13
C LEU A 88 -12.92 -3.29 4.11
N LEU A 89 -13.48 -3.45 5.31
CA LEU A 89 -13.49 -2.40 6.33
C LEU A 89 -12.05 -2.02 6.73
N ARG A 90 -11.19 -3.00 7.02
CA ARG A 90 -9.77 -2.74 7.34
C ARG A 90 -9.06 -2.04 6.20
N HIS A 91 -9.32 -2.44 4.96
CA HIS A 91 -8.78 -1.78 3.78
C HIS A 91 -9.23 -0.32 3.68
N GLN A 92 -10.52 -0.03 3.86
CA GLN A 92 -11.02 1.35 3.81
C GLN A 92 -10.45 2.23 4.92
N VAL A 93 -10.38 1.71 6.15
CA VAL A 93 -9.79 2.46 7.28
C VAL A 93 -8.30 2.72 7.03
N ALA A 94 -7.52 1.69 6.70
CA ALA A 94 -6.09 1.86 6.52
C ALA A 94 -5.75 2.69 5.28
N VAL A 95 -6.35 2.37 4.13
CA VAL A 95 -6.02 3.00 2.85
C VAL A 95 -6.69 4.34 2.68
N PHE A 96 -8.02 4.40 2.79
CA PHE A 96 -8.76 5.63 2.48
C PHE A 96 -8.72 6.64 3.63
N LEU A 97 -8.97 6.21 4.87
CA LEU A 97 -9.06 7.14 6.00
C LEU A 97 -7.70 7.62 6.50
N LEU A 98 -6.66 6.77 6.44
CA LEU A 98 -5.35 7.09 7.01
C LEU A 98 -4.25 7.25 5.96
N GLY A 99 -4.09 6.27 5.07
CA GLY A 99 -2.98 6.22 4.10
C GLY A 99 -3.09 7.29 3.02
N PHE A 100 -4.28 7.50 2.47
CA PHE A 100 -4.53 8.49 1.42
C PHE A 100 -4.31 9.93 1.92
N PRO A 101 -4.84 10.35 3.08
CA PRO A 101 -4.48 11.64 3.66
C PRO A 101 -2.98 11.78 3.93
N SER A 102 -2.33 10.74 4.45
CA SER A 102 -0.89 10.75 4.72
C SER A 102 -0.08 11.02 3.44
N ILE A 103 -0.36 10.29 2.36
CA ILE A 103 0.37 10.44 1.10
C ILE A 103 0.11 11.80 0.43
N VAL A 104 -1.12 12.31 0.53
CA VAL A 104 -1.51 13.63 -0.01
C VAL A 104 -0.82 14.75 0.77
N ILE A 105 -0.85 14.72 2.10
CA ILE A 105 -0.21 15.72 2.95
C ILE A 105 1.30 15.70 2.75
N GLY A 106 1.93 14.51 2.75
CA GLY A 106 3.37 14.37 2.52
C GLY A 106 3.80 14.88 1.14
N THR A 107 3.00 14.65 0.09
CA THR A 107 3.28 15.17 -1.26
C THR A 107 3.09 16.67 -1.35
N SER A 108 2.02 17.19 -0.74
CA SER A 108 1.73 18.62 -0.69
C SER A 108 2.82 19.38 0.06
N ALA A 109 3.32 18.82 1.17
CA ALA A 109 4.40 19.40 1.95
C ALA A 109 5.70 19.56 1.15
N ILE A 110 6.14 18.54 0.40
CA ILE A 110 7.33 18.67 -0.45
C ILE A 110 7.10 19.61 -1.64
N SER A 111 5.89 19.62 -2.21
CA SER A 111 5.55 20.55 -3.29
C SER A 111 5.63 22.01 -2.81
N TYR A 112 5.06 22.29 -1.63
CA TYR A 112 5.10 23.60 -1.00
C TYR A 112 6.53 23.99 -0.58
N ASN A 113 7.31 23.04 -0.04
CA ASN A 113 8.71 23.24 0.28
C ASN A 113 9.54 23.70 -0.94
N LYS A 114 9.30 23.08 -2.10
CA LYS A 114 9.96 23.44 -3.36
C LYS A 114 9.53 24.81 -3.85
N TRP A 115 8.24 25.11 -3.78
CA TRP A 115 7.69 26.41 -4.14
C TRP A 115 8.33 27.55 -3.33
N LEU A 116 8.41 27.41 -1.99
CA LEU A 116 9.05 28.40 -1.11
C LEU A 116 10.53 28.67 -1.45
N ARG A 117 11.20 27.71 -2.10
CA ARG A 117 12.62 27.77 -2.43
C ARG A 117 12.88 28.06 -3.91
N GLY A 118 11.83 28.32 -4.71
CA GLY A 118 11.94 28.50 -6.16
C GLY A 118 12.55 27.31 -6.88
N ALA A 119 12.38 26.09 -6.35
CA ALA A 119 12.99 24.88 -6.90
C ALA A 119 12.04 24.14 -7.85
N ASP A 120 12.57 23.59 -8.94
CA ASP A 120 11.76 22.88 -9.94
C ASP A 120 11.01 21.66 -9.39
N HIS A 121 9.81 21.43 -9.91
CA HIS A 121 8.95 20.30 -9.54
C HIS A 121 9.09 19.15 -10.53
N PHE A 122 9.04 17.92 -10.02
CA PHE A 122 8.92 16.69 -10.81
C PHE A 122 10.02 16.45 -11.87
N VAL A 123 11.18 17.10 -11.77
CA VAL A 123 12.31 16.95 -12.72
C VAL A 123 13.14 15.68 -12.52
N THR A 124 13.10 15.07 -11.34
CA THR A 124 13.80 13.81 -11.06
C THR A 124 12.91 12.62 -11.37
N TRP A 125 13.50 11.45 -11.67
CA TRP A 125 12.74 10.20 -11.85
C TRP A 125 11.83 9.89 -10.66
N HIS A 126 12.31 10.11 -9.43
CA HIS A 126 11.49 10.00 -8.22
C HIS A 126 10.29 10.95 -8.25
N GLY A 127 10.50 12.23 -8.55
CA GLY A 127 9.43 13.23 -8.58
C GLY A 127 8.41 12.99 -9.69
N PHE A 128 8.88 12.67 -10.90
CA PHE A 128 8.05 12.40 -12.07
C PHE A 128 7.17 11.16 -11.89
N ILE A 129 7.76 10.03 -11.51
CA ILE A 129 7.01 8.79 -11.28
C ILE A 129 6.09 8.96 -10.06
N GLY A 130 6.54 9.70 -9.03
CA GLY A 130 5.75 9.99 -7.85
C GLY A 130 4.46 10.77 -8.17
N ILE A 131 4.50 11.80 -9.01
CA ILE A 131 3.28 12.54 -9.36
C ILE A 131 2.32 11.70 -10.22
N ILE A 132 2.86 10.81 -11.08
CA ILE A 132 2.05 9.82 -11.80
C ILE A 132 1.35 8.88 -10.80
N CYS A 133 2.08 8.35 -9.82
CA CYS A 133 1.50 7.52 -8.76
C CYS A 133 0.40 8.27 -8.01
N MET A 134 0.60 9.54 -7.67
CA MET A 134 -0.38 10.35 -6.95
C MET A 134 -1.68 10.53 -7.75
N ALA A 135 -1.59 10.90 -9.02
CA ALA A 135 -2.76 10.97 -9.90
C ALA A 135 -3.47 9.61 -9.99
N TRP A 136 -2.70 8.53 -10.11
CA TRP A 136 -3.25 7.18 -10.19
C TRP A 136 -3.92 6.74 -8.88
N ILE A 137 -3.37 7.09 -7.71
CA ILE A 137 -3.98 6.83 -6.40
C ILE A 137 -5.33 7.54 -6.27
N VAL A 138 -5.44 8.79 -6.72
CA VAL A 138 -6.73 9.51 -6.71
C VAL A 138 -7.77 8.77 -7.55
N ILE A 139 -7.39 8.32 -8.74
CA ILE A 139 -8.26 7.50 -9.60
C ILE A 139 -8.64 6.18 -8.89
N GLN A 140 -7.69 5.50 -8.22
CA GLN A 140 -7.98 4.28 -7.46
C GLN A 140 -8.98 4.53 -6.33
N VAL A 141 -8.83 5.63 -5.59
CA VAL A 141 -9.74 5.99 -4.51
C VAL A 141 -11.14 6.23 -5.06
N VAL A 142 -11.29 7.00 -6.14
CA VAL A 142 -12.59 7.26 -6.79
C VAL A 142 -13.23 5.97 -7.29
N LEU A 143 -12.47 5.13 -8.01
CA LEU A 143 -12.97 3.84 -8.52
C LEU A 143 -13.37 2.90 -7.39
N GLY A 144 -12.55 2.78 -6.33
CA GLY A 144 -12.83 1.94 -5.17
C GLY A 144 -14.09 2.40 -4.43
N ALA A 145 -14.10 3.67 -4.01
CA ALA A 145 -15.21 4.32 -3.31
C ALA A 145 -16.53 4.22 -4.09
N GLY A 146 -16.52 4.66 -5.36
CA GLY A 146 -17.70 4.67 -6.21
C GLY A 146 -18.27 3.28 -6.49
N SER A 147 -17.45 2.23 -6.39
CA SER A 147 -17.90 0.86 -6.62
C SER A 147 -18.45 0.17 -5.36
N VAL A 148 -18.21 0.69 -4.15
CA VAL A 148 -18.60 0.04 -2.89
C VAL A 148 -19.57 0.86 -2.05
N TRP A 149 -19.51 2.19 -2.11
CA TRP A 149 -20.38 3.06 -1.33
C TRP A 149 -21.73 3.26 -1.99
N PHE A 150 -22.77 3.47 -1.16
CA PHE A 150 -24.15 3.69 -1.60
C PHE A 150 -24.62 2.64 -2.63
N GLY A 151 -24.24 1.37 -2.43
CA GLY A 151 -24.60 0.28 -3.34
C GLY A 151 -23.96 0.35 -4.73
N GLY A 152 -22.93 1.17 -4.92
CA GLY A 152 -22.23 1.35 -6.20
C GLY A 152 -22.95 2.32 -7.16
N ALA A 153 -23.78 3.23 -6.65
CA ALA A 153 -24.62 4.12 -7.45
C ALA A 153 -23.85 4.91 -8.52
N LEU A 154 -22.61 5.32 -8.23
CA LEU A 154 -21.75 6.05 -9.18
C LEU A 154 -21.52 5.29 -10.50
N PHE A 155 -21.57 3.96 -10.46
CA PHE A 155 -21.32 3.08 -11.60
C PHE A 155 -22.55 2.23 -11.97
N GLY A 156 -23.75 2.72 -11.67
CA GLY A 156 -25.01 2.07 -12.03
C GLY A 156 -25.47 0.94 -11.10
N GLY A 157 -24.80 0.77 -9.96
CA GLY A 157 -25.22 -0.11 -8.87
C GLY A 157 -25.06 -1.61 -9.12
N GLY A 158 -25.32 -2.39 -8.06
CA GLY A 158 -25.46 -3.85 -8.13
C GLY A 158 -24.27 -4.56 -8.79
N MET A 159 -24.54 -5.37 -9.82
CA MET A 159 -23.51 -6.14 -10.51
C MET A 159 -22.58 -5.29 -11.38
N LYS A 160 -23.10 -4.19 -11.97
CA LYS A 160 -22.31 -3.29 -12.84
C LYS A 160 -21.16 -2.66 -12.06
N ALA A 161 -21.45 -2.13 -10.86
CA ALA A 161 -20.44 -1.59 -9.96
C ALA A 161 -19.46 -2.67 -9.47
N LYS A 162 -19.95 -3.86 -9.11
CA LYS A 162 -19.09 -4.99 -8.67
C LYS A 162 -18.11 -5.43 -9.76
N ASN A 163 -18.49 -5.35 -11.03
CA ASN A 163 -17.62 -5.71 -12.15
C ASN A 163 -16.43 -4.77 -12.30
N LEU A 164 -16.43 -3.58 -11.69
CA LEU A 164 -15.28 -2.67 -11.72
C LEU A 164 -14.19 -3.03 -10.72
N TRP A 165 -14.50 -3.77 -9.64
CA TRP A 165 -13.52 -4.13 -8.60
C TRP A 165 -12.36 -4.95 -9.13
N LYS A 166 -12.59 -5.73 -10.21
CA LYS A 166 -11.54 -6.51 -10.87
C LYS A 166 -10.48 -5.60 -11.51
N TYR A 167 -10.89 -4.48 -12.09
CA TYR A 167 -9.99 -3.48 -12.66
C TYR A 167 -9.30 -2.66 -11.58
N HIS A 168 -10.02 -2.24 -10.54
CA HIS A 168 -9.42 -1.62 -9.35
C HIS A 168 -8.31 -2.50 -8.74
N ARG A 169 -8.57 -3.81 -8.62
CA ARG A 169 -7.59 -4.78 -8.12
C ARG A 169 -6.36 -4.88 -9.01
N VAL A 170 -6.53 -5.16 -10.30
CA VAL A 170 -5.41 -5.30 -11.25
C VAL A 170 -4.60 -4.01 -11.28
N SER A 171 -5.28 -2.87 -11.38
CA SER A 171 -4.61 -1.57 -11.43
C SER A 171 -3.87 -1.27 -10.12
N GLY A 172 -4.40 -1.66 -8.97
CA GLY A 172 -3.70 -1.58 -7.69
C GLY A 172 -2.43 -2.43 -7.64
N TYR A 173 -2.45 -3.62 -8.23
CA TYR A 173 -1.26 -4.49 -8.34
C TYR A 173 -0.20 -3.98 -9.32
N LEU A 174 -0.53 -3.05 -10.20
CA LEU A 174 0.45 -2.33 -11.03
C LEU A 174 0.96 -1.08 -10.33
N LEU A 175 0.05 -0.29 -9.75
CA LEU A 175 0.36 0.95 -9.04
C LEU A 175 1.25 0.72 -7.82
N PHE A 176 0.96 -0.29 -7.01
CA PHE A 176 1.67 -0.50 -5.75
C PHE A 176 3.18 -0.83 -5.96
N PRO A 177 3.58 -1.70 -6.90
CA PRO A 177 4.99 -1.84 -7.29
C PRO A 177 5.62 -0.54 -7.81
N THR A 178 4.91 0.26 -8.63
CA THR A 178 5.41 1.55 -9.12
C THR A 178 5.64 2.54 -7.97
N LEU A 179 4.77 2.53 -6.96
CA LEU A 179 4.93 3.34 -5.74
C LEU A 179 6.14 2.87 -4.92
N LEU A 180 6.33 1.56 -4.75
CA LEU A 180 7.51 1.01 -4.07
C LEU A 180 8.81 1.35 -4.82
N PHE A 181 8.79 1.33 -6.15
CA PHE A 181 9.91 1.79 -6.97
C PHE A 181 10.17 3.29 -6.81
N THR A 182 9.12 4.11 -6.71
CA THR A 182 9.25 5.54 -6.41
C THR A 182 9.94 5.79 -5.07
N ILE A 183 9.59 5.01 -4.04
CA ILE A 183 10.26 5.05 -2.73
C ILE A 183 11.72 4.63 -2.84
N HIS A 184 12.01 3.58 -3.60
CA HIS A 184 13.39 3.15 -3.85
C HIS A 184 14.22 4.30 -4.44
N LEU A 185 13.73 4.97 -5.47
CA LEU A 185 14.40 6.14 -6.05
C LEU A 185 14.57 7.28 -5.03
N GLY A 186 13.54 7.56 -4.23
CA GLY A 186 13.55 8.64 -3.24
C GLY A 186 14.50 8.40 -2.07
N GLY A 187 14.59 7.18 -1.55
CA GLY A 187 15.42 6.87 -0.40
C GLY A 187 16.82 6.38 -0.76
N ALA A 188 16.97 5.56 -1.81
CA ALA A 188 18.25 4.99 -2.18
C ALA A 188 19.13 5.91 -3.02
N TRP A 189 18.53 6.80 -3.81
CA TRP A 189 19.24 7.55 -4.85
C TRP A 189 19.13 9.08 -4.74
N SER A 190 18.32 9.61 -3.83
CA SER A 190 18.22 11.06 -3.65
C SER A 190 19.44 11.64 -2.91
N ASN A 191 19.62 12.96 -3.04
CA ASN A 191 20.61 13.70 -2.26
C ASN A 191 20.35 13.58 -0.76
N TRP A 192 19.08 13.58 -0.33
CA TRP A 192 18.72 13.40 1.09
C TRP A 192 19.19 12.03 1.61
N GLY A 193 18.84 10.96 0.90
CA GLY A 193 19.24 9.61 1.29
C GLY A 193 20.77 9.44 1.29
N SER A 194 21.46 10.02 0.31
CA SER A 194 22.93 9.99 0.23
C SER A 194 23.64 10.79 1.32
N LYS A 195 23.03 11.89 1.77
CA LYS A 195 23.62 12.76 2.78
C LYS A 195 23.45 12.22 4.19
N TYR A 196 22.28 11.66 4.51
CA TYR A 196 21.91 11.36 5.90
C TYR A 196 21.90 9.86 6.25
N ILE A 197 22.08 8.97 5.26
CA ILE A 197 21.92 7.53 5.46
C ILE A 197 23.13 6.81 4.88
N ILE A 198 23.87 6.10 5.74
CA ILE A 198 24.99 5.30 5.29
C ILE A 198 24.53 4.23 4.29
N TRP A 199 25.41 3.88 3.35
CA TRP A 199 25.05 3.06 2.19
C TRP A 199 24.34 1.75 2.56
N ILE A 200 24.83 1.01 3.57
CA ILE A 200 24.26 -0.29 3.95
C ILE A 200 22.84 -0.16 4.51
N VAL A 201 22.61 0.81 5.39
CA VAL A 201 21.27 1.08 5.96
C VAL A 201 20.32 1.52 4.85
N ARG A 202 20.81 2.35 3.93
CA ARG A 202 20.05 2.83 2.79
C ARG A 202 19.65 1.69 1.84
N PHE A 203 20.59 0.80 1.51
CA PHE A 203 20.33 -0.37 0.65
C PHE A 203 19.31 -1.32 1.29
N VAL A 204 19.48 -1.65 2.57
CA VAL A 204 18.54 -2.51 3.30
C VAL A 204 17.15 -1.87 3.35
N THR A 205 17.07 -0.58 3.69
CA THR A 205 15.80 0.12 3.95
C THR A 205 15.03 0.44 2.68
N TYR A 206 15.69 0.94 1.63
CA TYR A 206 15.01 1.45 0.43
C TYR A 206 15.18 0.57 -0.81
N THR A 207 15.90 -0.56 -0.71
CA THR A 207 15.96 -1.56 -1.78
C THR A 207 15.39 -2.89 -1.30
N LEU A 208 15.97 -3.48 -0.26
CA LEU A 208 15.54 -4.79 0.21
C LEU A 208 14.16 -4.75 0.87
N ALA A 209 13.86 -3.73 1.67
CA ALA A 209 12.55 -3.65 2.32
C ALA A 209 11.40 -3.46 1.32
N PRO A 210 11.44 -2.52 0.34
CA PRO A 210 10.41 -2.45 -0.70
C PRO A 210 10.28 -3.74 -1.51
N ALA A 211 11.39 -4.42 -1.82
CA ALA A 211 11.36 -5.73 -2.47
C ALA A 211 10.67 -6.79 -1.59
N GLY A 212 10.96 -6.81 -0.27
CA GLY A 212 10.30 -7.69 0.69
C GLY A 212 8.80 -7.43 0.79
N VAL A 213 8.37 -6.16 0.81
CA VAL A 213 6.95 -5.78 0.73
C VAL A 213 6.32 -6.34 -0.54
N LEU A 214 6.95 -6.12 -1.69
CA LEU A 214 6.45 -6.59 -2.98
C LEU A 214 6.31 -8.11 -3.01
N LEU A 215 7.37 -8.85 -2.64
CA LEU A 215 7.37 -10.30 -2.64
C LEU A 215 6.32 -10.87 -1.69
N GLY A 216 6.17 -10.31 -0.49
CA GLY A 216 5.17 -10.74 0.47
C GLY A 216 3.72 -10.48 -0.01
N VAL A 217 3.48 -9.33 -0.68
CA VAL A 217 2.18 -9.04 -1.28
C VAL A 217 1.89 -9.98 -2.45
N LEU A 218 2.84 -10.16 -3.38
CA LEU A 218 2.70 -11.04 -4.54
C LEU A 218 2.49 -12.50 -4.11
N ALA A 219 3.18 -12.95 -3.07
CA ALA A 219 2.98 -14.26 -2.45
C ALA A 219 1.63 -14.43 -1.76
N ARG A 220 0.73 -13.44 -1.77
CA ARG A 220 -0.66 -13.59 -1.28
C ARG A 220 -1.71 -13.43 -2.37
N VAL A 221 -1.31 -12.96 -3.56
CA VAL A 221 -2.20 -12.72 -4.69
C VAL A 221 -2.91 -14.01 -5.09
N ARG A 222 -4.24 -13.93 -5.26
CA ARG A 222 -5.07 -14.99 -5.81
C ARG A 222 -5.42 -14.69 -7.27
N THR A 223 -4.70 -15.32 -8.21
CA THR A 223 -4.82 -15.08 -9.66
C THR A 223 -6.21 -15.39 -10.22
N TRP A 224 -6.88 -16.44 -9.73
CA TRP A 224 -8.27 -16.76 -10.11
C TRP A 224 -9.29 -15.66 -9.77
N LYS A 225 -8.92 -14.69 -8.93
CA LYS A 225 -9.75 -13.51 -8.64
C LYS A 225 -9.45 -12.32 -9.57
N MET A 226 -8.59 -12.49 -10.58
CA MET A 226 -8.23 -11.48 -11.57
C MET A 226 -8.70 -11.92 -12.96
N PRO A 227 -9.23 -11.01 -13.80
CA PRO A 227 -9.88 -11.35 -15.07
C PRO A 227 -8.88 -11.52 -16.24
N ILE A 228 -7.59 -11.73 -15.93
CA ILE A 228 -6.51 -11.74 -16.94
C ILE A 228 -6.21 -13.17 -17.43
N PHE A 229 -6.88 -14.18 -16.87
CA PHE A 229 -6.84 -15.57 -17.33
C PHE A 229 -8.23 -16.20 -17.22
#